data_AF-E2C6G7-F1
#
_entry.id   AF-E2C6G7-F1
#
_cell.length_a   1.000
_cell.length_b   1.000
_cell.length_c   1.000
_cell.angle_alpha   90.00
_cell.angle_beta   90.00
_cell.angle_gamma   90.00
#
_symmetry.space_group_name_H-M   'P 1'
#
loop_
_entity.id
_entity.type
_entity.pdbx_description
1 polymer ?
#
loop_
_entity_poly.entity_id
_entity_poly.type
_entity_poly.pdbx_seq_one_letter_code
_entity_poly.pdbx_strand_id
1 'polypeptide(L)'
;MSKPRQFVYEAFNLSSFGFNLCKQRNHKDPLISTKSKTVSGIGLCHGDMLYLVPVNGTQLWSTPSTSSASVISIEPGPMDTTGSTNRTSGLSRSLPNIVENDVDEQLWKLDGKIQRKRDEKLCRHGARGCCVHCSPLEPFDEIYLKEQNIKHLSFHSYLRKLTAGVDRGKFIQLDDISCRVKTGCKDHPPWPRGICSKCQPPSITLNRQTYRHVDNVMFENASLVERFLNYWRGTGLQRIGYLYGRYEVHSDVPLGVRAVIAAIYEPPQESTKDTIRLLPDEREALVEELGRMLNLWRVGWIFTDLIADDVKKGTVKHVRNIESHFLSAQECIMAGYFQNQYPNPCRFSPNGYFGSKFVTVCVTGDDKNQVHMEGYQVSNQCMALVRDGCLVPTKDAPELGYVIESTDKQYVPDVFYKLIKLRGSYRAFEDS
;
A
#
# COMPACT_ATOMS: atom_id res chain seq x y z
N MET A 1 1.99 30.90 38.66
CA MET A 1 1.78 29.89 37.59
C MET A 1 2.79 28.77 37.78
N SER A 2 2.34 27.62 38.28
CA SER A 2 3.17 26.43 38.49
C SER A 2 3.52 25.78 37.15
N LYS A 3 4.82 25.61 36.85
CA LYS A 3 5.28 24.86 35.68
C LYS A 3 4.69 23.43 35.71
N PRO A 4 4.24 22.88 34.58
CA PRO A 4 3.72 21.52 34.53
C PRO A 4 4.83 20.54 34.94
N ARG A 5 4.52 19.66 35.89
CA ARG A 5 5.37 18.52 36.24
C ARG A 5 5.09 17.43 35.22
N GLN A 6 6.07 17.09 34.39
CA GLN A 6 5.95 15.98 33.44
C GLN A 6 6.47 14.70 34.09
N PHE A 7 5.65 13.66 34.15
CA PHE A 7 6.04 12.36 34.70
C PHE A 7 6.68 11.50 33.61
N VAL A 8 7.86 10.94 33.87
CA VAL A 8 8.59 10.07 32.93
C VAL A 8 7.76 8.85 32.53
N TYR A 9 6.96 8.31 33.46
CA TYR A 9 6.01 7.23 33.19
C TYR A 9 5.04 7.57 32.06
N GLU A 10 4.44 8.76 32.11
CA GLU A 10 3.46 9.23 31.12
C GLU A 10 4.14 9.66 29.82
N ALA A 11 5.29 10.34 29.91
CA ALA A 11 6.02 10.82 28.73
C ALA A 11 6.51 9.68 27.82
N PHE A 12 6.74 8.49 28.37
CA PHE A 12 7.27 7.33 27.64
C PHE A 12 6.30 6.14 27.57
N ASN A 13 5.03 6.33 27.95
CA ASN A 13 4.00 5.28 27.97
C ASN A 13 4.48 3.95 28.61
N LEU A 14 5.12 4.05 29.77
CA LEU A 14 5.65 2.88 30.46
C LEU A 14 4.50 2.05 31.06
N SER A 15 4.64 0.73 31.07
CA SER A 15 3.63 -0.20 31.63
C SER A 15 3.76 -0.41 33.13
N SER A 16 4.86 0.06 33.74
CA SER A 16 5.15 -0.10 35.18
C SER A 16 6.02 1.03 35.71
N PHE A 17 5.88 1.34 37.00
CA PHE A 17 6.76 2.24 37.75
C PHE A 17 8.07 1.57 38.22
N GLY A 18 8.29 0.30 37.86
CA GLY A 18 9.50 -0.46 38.20
C GLY A 18 10.74 -0.06 37.41
N PHE A 19 11.05 1.23 37.32
CA PHE A 19 12.25 1.73 36.62
C PHE A 19 13.07 2.68 37.50
N ASN A 20 14.37 2.67 37.26
CA ASN A 20 15.32 3.64 37.80
C ASN A 20 15.87 4.50 36.65
N LEU A 21 16.15 5.77 36.94
CA LEU A 21 16.87 6.67 36.04
C LEU A 21 18.30 6.85 36.55
N CYS A 22 19.31 6.63 35.73
CA CYS A 22 20.72 6.83 36.10
C CYS A 22 21.36 7.90 35.19
N LYS A 23 22.30 8.68 35.72
CA LYS A 23 23.08 9.66 34.92
C LYS A 23 24.20 9.00 34.10
N GLN A 24 24.69 7.84 34.54
CA GLN A 24 25.81 7.14 33.91
C GLN A 24 25.36 5.84 33.25
N ARG A 25 26.03 5.51 32.14
CA ARG A 25 25.75 4.30 31.34
C ARG A 25 26.05 2.99 32.08
N ASN A 26 26.90 3.05 33.10
CA ASN A 26 27.24 1.90 33.96
C ASN A 26 26.13 1.56 34.98
N HIS A 27 24.97 2.24 34.90
CA HIS A 27 23.81 2.07 35.79
C HIS A 27 24.10 2.33 37.28
N LYS A 28 25.21 3.00 37.59
CA LYS A 28 25.53 3.45 38.95
C LYS A 28 24.81 4.76 39.26
N ASP A 29 24.55 4.99 40.55
CA ASP A 29 23.89 6.19 41.11
C ASP A 29 22.50 6.50 40.54
N PRO A 30 21.47 5.72 40.93
CA PRO A 30 20.10 5.97 40.51
C PRO A 30 19.54 7.27 41.11
N LEU A 31 18.83 8.02 40.27
CA LEU A 31 18.08 9.21 40.65
C LEU A 31 16.81 8.80 41.39
N ILE A 32 16.84 8.96 42.71
CA ILE A 32 15.70 8.65 43.57
C ILE A 32 14.62 9.72 43.38
N SER A 33 13.47 9.32 42.82
CA SER A 33 12.29 10.17 42.72
C SER A 33 11.69 10.42 44.11
N THR A 34 11.67 11.69 44.52
CA THR A 34 11.07 12.12 45.80
C THR A 34 10.25 13.37 45.56
N LYS A 35 9.15 13.55 46.31
CA LYS A 35 8.23 14.70 46.14
C LYS A 35 8.88 16.07 46.40
N SER A 36 10.06 16.10 47.02
CA SER A 36 10.79 17.30 47.42
C SER A 36 11.93 17.70 46.49
N LYS A 37 12.38 16.85 45.56
CA LYS A 37 13.50 17.16 44.66
C LYS A 37 13.03 17.70 43.32
N THR A 38 13.65 18.79 42.86
CA THR A 38 13.43 19.37 41.53
C THR A 38 14.53 18.97 40.55
N VAL A 39 14.26 19.08 39.25
CA VAL A 39 15.24 18.82 38.18
C VAL A 39 16.52 19.66 38.36
N SER A 40 16.36 20.93 38.74
CA SER A 40 17.49 21.82 39.06
C SER A 40 18.24 21.40 40.32
N GLY A 41 17.55 20.91 41.36
CA GLY A 41 18.17 20.44 42.60
C GLY A 41 18.96 19.13 42.46
N ILE A 42 18.74 18.39 41.37
CA ILE A 42 19.49 17.17 41.01
C ILE A 42 20.66 17.51 40.07
N GLY A 43 20.78 18.78 39.63
CA GLY A 43 21.83 19.22 38.71
C GLY A 43 21.67 18.59 37.33
N LEU A 44 20.46 18.60 36.78
CA LEU A 44 20.17 18.23 35.39
C LEU A 44 19.91 19.48 34.56
N CYS A 45 20.57 19.58 33.41
CA CYS A 45 20.46 20.66 32.45
C CYS A 45 19.79 20.19 31.15
N HIS A 46 19.32 21.14 30.34
CA HIS A 46 18.75 20.81 29.03
C HIS A 46 19.83 20.22 28.13
N GLY A 47 19.62 18.99 27.65
CA GLY A 47 20.59 18.25 26.83
C GLY A 47 21.29 17.10 27.57
N ASP A 48 21.10 16.96 28.88
CA ASP A 48 21.68 15.84 29.64
C ASP A 48 21.03 14.50 29.27
N MET A 49 21.86 13.47 29.09
CA MET A 49 21.42 12.11 28.78
C MET A 49 21.16 11.32 30.07
N LEU A 50 19.99 10.68 30.15
CA LEU A 50 19.61 9.79 31.24
C LEU A 50 19.38 8.38 30.73
N TYR A 51 19.69 7.39 31.56
CA TYR A 51 19.52 5.97 31.26
C TYR A 51 18.38 5.40 32.09
N LEU A 52 17.37 4.85 31.43
CA LEU A 52 16.22 4.19 32.06
C LEU A 52 16.51 2.69 32.21
N VAL A 53 16.38 2.16 33.42
CA VAL A 53 16.76 0.78 33.78
C VAL A 53 15.59 0.07 34.46
N PRO A 54 15.14 -1.10 33.98
CA PRO A 54 14.13 -1.89 34.66
C PRO A 54 14.63 -2.44 36.00
N VAL A 55 13.78 -2.44 37.01
CA VAL A 55 14.06 -3.00 38.33
C VAL A 55 13.54 -4.43 38.38
N ASN A 56 14.36 -5.39 38.80
CA ASN A 56 13.96 -6.79 39.01
C ASN A 56 13.30 -7.46 37.78
N GLY A 57 13.77 -7.14 36.57
CA GLY A 57 13.28 -7.80 35.34
C GLY A 57 11.89 -7.35 34.88
N THR A 58 11.35 -6.26 35.43
CA THR A 58 10.09 -5.68 34.96
C THR A 58 10.17 -5.27 33.48
N GLN A 59 9.24 -5.75 32.66
CA GLN A 59 9.04 -5.22 31.32
C GLN A 59 8.45 -3.81 31.42
N LEU A 60 9.19 -2.81 30.94
CA LEU A 60 8.78 -1.40 31.00
C LEU A 60 7.87 -1.00 29.85
N TRP A 61 7.80 -1.84 28.82
CA TRP A 61 6.95 -1.67 27.65
C TRP A 61 6.14 -2.93 27.43
N SER A 62 4.86 -2.77 27.12
CA SER A 62 3.95 -3.88 26.87
C SER A 62 4.33 -4.59 25.57
N THR A 63 4.78 -5.84 25.66
CA THR A 63 4.84 -6.77 24.54
C THR A 63 3.50 -7.53 24.44
N PRO A 64 2.90 -7.68 23.24
CA PRO A 64 1.72 -8.52 23.07
C PRO A 64 2.06 -9.96 23.43
N SER A 65 1.36 -10.52 24.42
CA SER A 65 1.63 -11.87 24.93
C SER A 65 0.75 -12.90 24.21
N THR A 66 1.38 -13.89 23.58
CA THR A 66 0.73 -15.16 23.20
C THR A 66 1.02 -16.17 24.31
N SER A 67 0.02 -16.50 25.12
CA SER A 67 0.13 -17.49 26.18
C SER A 67 0.21 -18.91 25.60
N SER A 68 1.20 -19.68 26.03
CA SER A 68 1.19 -21.10 26.41
C SER A 68 2.44 -21.87 25.97
N ALA A 69 3.39 -22.05 26.89
CA ALA A 69 4.27 -23.21 26.89
C ALA A 69 4.81 -23.43 28.31
N SER A 70 4.52 -24.61 28.81
CA SER A 70 4.84 -25.16 30.12
C SER A 70 6.35 -25.26 30.36
N VAL A 71 6.72 -25.00 31.62
CA VAL A 71 8.08 -25.07 32.15
C VAL A 71 8.49 -26.54 32.31
N ILE A 72 9.62 -26.95 31.72
CA ILE A 72 10.33 -28.18 32.10
C ILE A 72 11.79 -27.81 32.39
N SER A 73 12.21 -28.11 33.61
CA SER A 73 13.55 -27.93 34.18
C SER A 73 14.58 -28.86 33.52
N ILE A 74 15.81 -28.37 33.34
CA ILE A 74 16.98 -29.14 32.89
C ILE A 74 17.94 -29.33 34.07
N GLU A 75 18.32 -30.57 34.38
CA GLU A 75 19.53 -30.92 35.13
C GLU A 75 20.67 -31.31 34.15
N PRO A 76 21.95 -31.14 34.53
CA PRO A 76 23.09 -31.29 33.62
C PRO A 76 23.73 -32.70 33.68
N GLY A 77 24.17 -33.20 32.53
CA GLY A 77 25.03 -34.39 32.38
C GLY A 77 25.94 -34.31 31.14
N PRO A 78 27.10 -34.99 31.11
CA PRO A 78 28.33 -34.46 30.50
C PRO A 78 28.70 -34.98 29.09
N MET A 79 29.73 -34.31 28.56
CA MET A 79 30.47 -34.39 27.28
C MET A 79 30.64 -35.74 26.55
N ASP A 80 30.65 -35.62 25.21
CA ASP A 80 31.55 -36.19 24.17
C ASP A 80 30.72 -36.57 22.91
N THR A 81 31.08 -36.36 21.64
CA THR A 81 32.35 -36.15 20.93
C THR A 81 32.08 -35.53 19.53
N THR A 82 33.09 -34.82 19.04
CA THR A 82 33.41 -34.35 17.67
C THR A 82 32.55 -34.75 16.45
N GLY A 83 32.21 -33.76 15.62
CA GLY A 83 31.75 -33.94 14.24
C GLY A 83 31.54 -32.62 13.48
N SER A 84 32.64 -32.03 13.00
CA SER A 84 32.66 -30.80 12.18
C SER A 84 31.90 -30.96 10.86
N THR A 85 30.85 -30.16 10.64
CA THR A 85 30.43 -29.73 9.29
C THR A 85 29.98 -28.27 9.32
N ASN A 86 30.74 -27.44 8.60
CA ASN A 86 30.43 -26.03 8.33
C ASN A 86 29.02 -25.87 7.77
N ARG A 87 28.13 -25.24 8.54
CA ARG A 87 26.91 -24.62 8.03
C ARG A 87 27.05 -23.13 8.24
N THR A 88 27.34 -22.42 7.16
CA THR A 88 27.11 -20.98 7.05
C THR A 88 25.61 -20.74 7.23
N SER A 89 25.23 -20.43 8.47
CA SER A 89 23.88 -20.00 8.83
C SER A 89 23.63 -18.66 8.17
N GLY A 90 23.00 -18.69 6.99
CA GLY A 90 22.32 -17.52 6.44
C GLY A 90 21.35 -17.02 7.49
N LEU A 91 21.51 -15.75 7.87
CA LEU A 91 20.63 -15.02 8.78
C LEU A 91 19.20 -15.11 8.22
N SER A 92 18.39 -16.04 8.71
CA SER A 92 16.95 -15.96 8.50
C SER A 92 16.47 -14.79 9.35
N ARG A 93 16.35 -13.61 8.74
CA ARG A 93 15.52 -12.56 9.32
C ARG A 93 14.14 -13.20 9.47
N SER A 94 13.72 -13.42 10.71
CA SER A 94 12.34 -13.75 11.04
C SER A 94 11.50 -12.59 10.52
N LEU A 95 10.86 -12.78 9.36
CA LEU A 95 9.78 -11.89 8.96
C LEU A 95 8.78 -11.87 10.12
N PRO A 96 8.19 -10.72 10.48
CA PRO A 96 7.06 -10.71 11.39
C PRO A 96 6.01 -11.68 10.84
N ASN A 97 5.26 -12.37 11.71
CA ASN A 97 4.12 -13.20 11.31
C ASN A 97 3.04 -12.29 10.72
N ILE A 98 3.20 -11.93 9.44
CA ILE A 98 2.27 -11.10 8.70
C ILE A 98 1.19 -12.01 8.16
N VAL A 99 -0.03 -11.75 8.60
CA VAL A 99 -1.22 -12.45 8.14
C VAL A 99 -1.65 -11.82 6.83
N GLU A 100 -1.55 -12.58 5.73
CA GLU A 100 -2.06 -12.15 4.43
C GLU A 100 -3.59 -12.25 4.40
N ASN A 101 -4.24 -11.59 3.44
CA ASN A 101 -5.70 -11.69 3.33
C ASN A 101 -6.11 -13.11 2.91
N ASP A 102 -7.29 -13.56 3.33
CA ASP A 102 -7.83 -14.89 3.00
C ASP A 102 -7.80 -15.19 1.49
N VAL A 103 -8.07 -14.18 0.65
CA VAL A 103 -8.01 -14.32 -0.82
C VAL A 103 -6.60 -14.64 -1.31
N ASP A 104 -5.57 -14.05 -0.69
CA ASP A 104 -4.17 -14.30 -1.08
C ASP A 104 -3.75 -15.71 -0.67
N GLU A 105 -4.13 -16.15 0.54
CA GLU A 105 -3.86 -17.51 0.99
C GLU A 105 -4.55 -18.57 0.11
N GLN A 106 -5.75 -18.28 -0.37
CA GLN A 106 -6.45 -19.14 -1.34
C GLN A 106 -5.70 -19.17 -2.67
N LEU A 107 -5.36 -18.02 -3.24
CA LEU A 107 -4.66 -17.92 -4.52
C LEU A 107 -3.28 -18.57 -4.48
N TRP A 108 -2.59 -18.54 -3.33
CA TRP A 108 -1.31 -19.22 -3.16
C TRP A 108 -1.36 -20.74 -3.33
N LYS A 109 -2.50 -21.35 -3.01
CA LYS A 109 -2.70 -22.80 -3.13
C LYS A 109 -3.01 -23.21 -4.57
N LEU A 110 -3.35 -22.26 -5.44
CA LEU A 110 -3.67 -22.50 -6.85
C LEU A 110 -2.43 -22.35 -7.74
N ASP A 111 -2.25 -23.25 -8.71
CA ASP A 111 -1.17 -23.13 -9.70
C ASP A 111 -1.45 -22.03 -10.73
N GLY A 112 -2.73 -21.75 -11.01
CA GLY A 112 -3.18 -20.77 -11.98
C GLY A 112 -3.04 -21.23 -13.43
N LYS A 113 -2.77 -22.51 -13.68
CA LYS A 113 -2.54 -23.01 -15.03
C LYS A 113 -3.81 -23.01 -15.85
N ILE A 114 -3.72 -22.48 -17.07
CA ILE A 114 -4.85 -22.34 -17.98
C ILE A 114 -4.96 -23.61 -18.80
N GLN A 115 -6.05 -24.35 -18.62
CA GLN A 115 -6.29 -25.60 -19.32
C GLN A 115 -6.65 -25.33 -20.78
N ARG A 116 -5.89 -25.91 -21.71
CA ARG A 116 -6.19 -25.84 -23.15
C ARG A 116 -7.00 -27.03 -23.59
N LYS A 117 -7.94 -26.81 -24.52
CA LYS A 117 -8.60 -27.90 -25.24
C LYS A 117 -7.62 -28.53 -26.23
N ARG A 118 -7.83 -29.80 -26.57
CA ARG A 118 -7.06 -30.48 -27.61
C ARG A 118 -7.32 -29.80 -28.95
N ASP A 119 -6.25 -29.46 -29.66
CA ASP A 119 -6.32 -28.97 -31.04
C ASP A 119 -6.51 -30.16 -31.99
N GLU A 120 -7.63 -30.20 -32.70
CA GLU A 120 -7.97 -31.32 -33.59
C GLU A 120 -6.99 -31.48 -34.77
N LYS A 121 -6.33 -30.39 -35.20
CA LYS A 121 -5.44 -30.37 -36.36
C LYS A 121 -3.98 -30.61 -35.98
N LEU A 122 -3.55 -30.10 -34.82
CA LEU A 122 -2.15 -30.13 -34.40
C LEU A 122 -1.84 -31.24 -33.39
N CYS A 123 -2.82 -31.71 -32.61
CA CYS A 123 -2.58 -32.75 -31.60
C CYS A 123 -2.60 -34.18 -32.19
N ARG A 124 -1.41 -34.72 -32.44
CA ARG A 124 -1.18 -36.11 -32.90
C ARG A 124 -0.97 -37.10 -31.74
N HIS A 125 -1.89 -37.13 -30.78
CA HIS A 125 -1.87 -38.07 -29.66
C HIS A 125 -3.28 -38.52 -29.29
N GLY A 126 -3.39 -39.65 -28.58
CA GLY A 126 -4.67 -40.15 -28.06
C GLY A 126 -5.27 -39.26 -26.96
N ALA A 127 -6.46 -39.62 -26.47
CA ALA A 127 -7.25 -38.79 -25.54
C ALA A 127 -6.56 -38.48 -24.19
N ARG A 128 -5.65 -39.34 -23.73
CA ARG A 128 -4.87 -39.14 -22.48
C ARG A 128 -3.44 -38.61 -22.73
N GLY A 129 -3.08 -38.38 -23.98
CA GLY A 129 -1.78 -37.79 -24.34
C GLY A 129 -1.80 -36.27 -24.16
N CYS A 130 -0.62 -35.67 -24.03
CA CYS A 130 -0.43 -34.23 -23.98
C CYS A 130 0.74 -33.84 -24.90
N CYS A 131 0.59 -32.73 -25.61
CA CYS A 131 1.64 -32.14 -26.46
C CYS A 131 1.72 -30.63 -26.25
N VAL A 132 2.65 -29.97 -26.93
CA VAL A 132 2.87 -28.52 -26.86
C VAL A 132 1.65 -27.68 -27.29
N HIS A 133 0.68 -28.26 -28.01
CA HIS A 133 -0.53 -27.55 -28.46
C HIS A 133 -1.71 -27.66 -27.49
N CYS A 134 -1.66 -28.59 -26.53
CA CYS A 134 -2.75 -28.81 -25.56
C CYS A 134 -2.28 -28.85 -24.09
N SER A 135 -0.97 -28.71 -23.83
CA SER A 135 -0.45 -28.58 -22.47
C SER A 135 -1.01 -27.32 -21.80
N PRO A 136 -1.23 -27.31 -20.49
CA PRO A 136 -1.69 -26.10 -19.80
C PRO A 136 -0.72 -24.93 -20.02
N LEU A 137 -1.26 -23.73 -20.20
CA LEU A 137 -0.47 -22.50 -20.29
C LEU A 137 -0.20 -21.95 -18.88
N GLU A 138 0.89 -21.22 -18.75
CA GLU A 138 1.20 -20.50 -17.52
C GLU A 138 0.25 -19.29 -17.36
N PRO A 139 -0.09 -18.90 -16.12
CA PRO A 139 -1.02 -17.79 -15.86
C PRO A 139 -0.55 -16.43 -16.40
N PHE A 140 0.73 -16.31 -16.76
CA PHE A 140 1.36 -15.12 -17.29
C PHE A 140 1.70 -15.22 -18.80
N ASP A 141 1.07 -16.15 -19.53
CA ASP A 141 1.24 -16.30 -20.97
C ASP A 141 0.73 -15.06 -21.74
N GLU A 142 1.63 -14.38 -22.44
CA GLU A 142 1.34 -13.08 -23.08
C GLU A 142 0.37 -13.21 -24.27
N ILE A 143 0.38 -14.36 -24.97
CA ILE A 143 -0.50 -14.60 -26.12
C ILE A 143 -1.93 -14.76 -25.63
N TYR A 144 -2.14 -15.63 -24.63
CA TYR A 144 -3.45 -15.85 -24.03
C TYR A 144 -4.05 -14.55 -23.47
N LEU A 145 -3.27 -13.78 -22.71
CA LEU A 145 -3.75 -12.53 -22.12
C LEU A 145 -4.17 -11.52 -23.19
N LYS A 146 -3.42 -11.43 -24.29
CA LYS A 146 -3.77 -10.55 -25.42
C LYS A 146 -5.05 -11.00 -26.11
N GLU A 147 -5.22 -12.30 -26.36
CA GLU A 147 -6.44 -12.87 -26.97
C GLU A 147 -7.69 -12.65 -26.10
N GLN A 148 -7.55 -12.70 -24.77
CA GLN A 148 -8.64 -12.44 -23.82
C GLN A 148 -8.82 -10.95 -23.48
N ASN A 149 -8.12 -10.03 -24.17
CA ASN A 149 -8.15 -8.59 -23.90
C ASN A 149 -7.76 -8.20 -22.45
N ILE A 150 -6.93 -9.01 -21.79
CA ILE A 150 -6.43 -8.77 -20.45
C ILE A 150 -5.19 -7.86 -20.53
N LYS A 151 -5.37 -6.59 -20.14
CA LYS A 151 -4.33 -5.54 -20.28
C LYS A 151 -3.16 -5.64 -19.28
N HIS A 152 -3.37 -6.28 -18.13
CA HIS A 152 -2.41 -6.40 -17.03
C HIS A 152 -2.49 -7.79 -16.41
N LEU A 153 -1.36 -8.30 -15.93
CA LEU A 153 -1.34 -9.48 -15.07
C LEU A 153 -2.08 -9.20 -13.77
N SER A 154 -2.78 -10.19 -13.22
CA SER A 154 -3.11 -10.17 -11.80
C SER A 154 -1.82 -10.18 -10.99
N PHE A 155 -1.84 -9.61 -9.79
CA PHE A 155 -0.66 -9.58 -8.92
C PHE A 155 -0.14 -11.00 -8.64
N HIS A 156 -1.02 -11.96 -8.39
CA HIS A 156 -0.63 -13.35 -8.17
C HIS A 156 -0.02 -14.02 -9.40
N SER A 157 -0.51 -13.73 -10.61
CA SER A 157 0.14 -14.18 -11.86
C SER A 157 1.52 -13.56 -12.06
N TYR A 158 1.69 -12.29 -11.67
CA TYR A 158 2.99 -11.64 -11.66
C TYR A 158 3.96 -12.30 -10.65
N LEU A 159 3.49 -12.65 -9.45
CA LEU A 159 4.30 -13.41 -8.49
C LEU A 159 4.67 -14.80 -9.03
N ARG A 160 3.74 -15.50 -9.68
CA ARG A 160 4.04 -16.76 -10.36
C ARG A 160 5.14 -16.59 -11.40
N LYS A 161 5.08 -15.54 -12.23
CA LYS A 161 6.13 -15.21 -13.21
C LYS A 161 7.50 -15.04 -12.57
N LEU A 162 7.58 -14.34 -11.43
CA LEU A 162 8.83 -14.16 -10.70
C LEU A 162 9.35 -15.46 -10.07
N THR A 163 8.44 -16.32 -9.60
CA THR A 163 8.78 -17.58 -8.90
C THR A 163 9.00 -18.78 -9.84
N ALA A 164 8.71 -18.66 -11.13
CA ALA A 164 8.76 -19.78 -12.09
C ALA A 164 10.18 -20.31 -12.40
N GLY A 165 11.23 -19.58 -11.99
CA GLY A 165 12.62 -19.96 -12.20
C GLY A 165 13.12 -21.12 -11.31
N VAL A 166 14.35 -21.56 -11.57
CA VAL A 166 15.02 -22.67 -10.86
C VAL A 166 15.05 -22.47 -9.35
N ASP A 167 15.21 -21.21 -8.91
CA ASP A 167 15.29 -20.85 -7.50
C ASP A 167 13.93 -20.83 -6.77
N ARG A 168 12.82 -21.07 -7.48
CA ARG A 168 11.44 -21.09 -6.93
C ARG A 168 11.12 -19.88 -6.04
N GLY A 169 11.66 -18.72 -6.40
CA GLY A 169 11.46 -17.48 -5.68
C GLY A 169 12.29 -17.27 -4.42
N LYS A 170 13.30 -18.12 -4.15
CA LYS A 170 14.19 -18.00 -2.98
C LYS A 170 14.87 -16.63 -2.84
N PHE A 171 15.11 -15.95 -3.96
CA PHE A 171 15.79 -14.65 -4.00
C PHE A 171 14.85 -13.49 -4.39
N ILE A 172 13.54 -13.71 -4.45
CA ILE A 172 12.60 -12.63 -4.74
C ILE A 172 12.53 -11.73 -3.50
N GLN A 173 12.82 -10.45 -3.74
CA GLN A 173 12.56 -9.37 -2.80
C GLN A 173 11.77 -8.30 -3.54
N LEU A 174 10.52 -8.13 -3.14
CA LEU A 174 9.67 -7.05 -3.64
C LEU A 174 9.92 -5.82 -2.79
N ASP A 175 10.97 -5.08 -3.14
CA ASP A 175 11.30 -3.84 -2.47
C ASP A 175 10.32 -2.73 -2.84
N ASP A 176 9.85 -2.03 -1.81
CA ASP A 176 9.08 -0.82 -2.00
C ASP A 176 9.98 0.35 -2.37
N ILE A 177 9.53 1.19 -3.30
CA ILE A 177 10.30 2.33 -3.80
C ILE A 177 10.33 3.37 -2.69
N SER A 178 11.50 3.96 -2.40
CA SER A 178 11.62 5.08 -1.48
C SER A 178 12.38 6.24 -2.11
N CYS A 179 11.79 7.43 -2.01
CA CYS A 179 12.33 8.68 -2.53
C CYS A 179 13.09 9.46 -1.44
N ARG A 180 13.22 8.90 -0.22
CA ARG A 180 13.86 9.56 0.92
C ARG A 180 15.33 9.21 1.02
N VAL A 181 16.14 10.18 1.45
CA VAL A 181 17.54 9.95 1.81
C VAL A 181 17.60 9.02 3.01
N LYS A 182 18.40 7.96 2.91
CA LYS A 182 18.61 7.03 4.03
C LYS A 182 19.28 7.75 5.19
N THR A 183 18.67 7.67 6.37
CA THR A 183 19.22 8.28 7.59
C THR A 183 20.35 7.43 8.17
N GLY A 184 21.24 8.04 8.95
CA GLY A 184 22.30 7.33 9.66
C GLY A 184 23.56 7.01 8.85
N CYS A 185 23.82 7.72 7.74
CA CYS A 185 25.10 7.61 7.06
C CYS A 185 26.24 8.14 7.95
N LYS A 186 27.35 7.40 8.04
CA LYS A 186 28.52 7.76 8.87
C LYS A 186 29.56 8.59 8.12
N ASP A 187 29.46 8.66 6.79
CA ASP A 187 30.49 9.23 5.91
C ASP A 187 30.30 10.74 5.70
N HIS A 188 29.16 11.32 6.10
CA HIS A 188 28.86 12.75 5.97
C HIS A 188 27.82 13.22 6.99
N PRO A 189 27.71 14.53 7.27
CA PRO A 189 26.62 15.08 8.07
C PRO A 189 25.25 14.84 7.43
N PRO A 190 24.15 14.80 8.21
CA PRO A 190 22.79 14.65 7.65
C PRO A 190 22.45 15.74 6.63
N TRP A 191 21.55 15.41 5.69
CA TRP A 191 20.94 16.36 4.76
C TRP A 191 20.41 17.59 5.52
N PRO A 192 20.63 18.83 5.03
CA PRO A 192 21.17 19.19 3.71
C PRO A 192 22.69 19.35 3.63
N ARG A 193 23.41 19.16 4.74
CA ARG A 193 24.85 19.46 4.81
C ARG A 193 25.76 18.43 4.13
N GLY A 194 25.21 17.28 3.76
CA GLY A 194 25.95 16.25 3.04
C GLY A 194 25.04 15.14 2.53
N ILE A 195 25.40 14.57 1.38
CA ILE A 195 24.78 13.40 0.78
C ILE A 195 25.86 12.59 0.05
N CYS A 196 25.72 11.27 0.02
CA CYS A 196 26.59 10.38 -0.76
C CYS A 196 25.75 9.38 -1.57
N SER A 197 26.36 8.74 -2.54
CA SER A 197 25.70 7.74 -3.41
C SER A 197 25.10 6.54 -2.66
N LYS A 198 25.54 6.26 -1.42
CA LYS A 198 25.00 5.15 -0.61
C LYS A 198 23.67 5.51 0.07
N CYS A 199 23.48 6.78 0.42
CA CYS A 199 22.28 7.25 1.13
C CYS A 199 21.29 7.96 0.21
N GLN A 200 21.76 8.49 -0.92
CA GLN A 200 20.95 9.08 -1.97
C GLN A 200 19.98 8.03 -2.52
N PRO A 201 18.66 8.34 -2.59
CA PRO A 201 17.72 7.47 -3.26
C PRO A 201 18.01 7.48 -4.77
N PRO A 202 17.87 6.34 -5.46
CA PRO A 202 18.08 6.30 -6.91
C PRO A 202 17.06 7.17 -7.64
N SER A 203 17.45 7.70 -8.81
CA SER A 203 16.51 8.34 -9.72
C SER A 203 15.38 7.39 -10.10
N ILE A 204 14.17 7.92 -10.24
CA ILE A 204 12.96 7.14 -10.49
C ILE A 204 12.65 7.21 -11.98
N THR A 205 12.54 6.07 -12.63
CA THR A 205 12.04 6.00 -14.01
C THR A 205 10.62 5.43 -14.00
N LEU A 206 9.64 6.28 -14.26
CA LEU A 206 8.23 5.94 -14.39
C LEU A 206 8.02 4.99 -15.56
N ASN A 207 7.82 3.71 -15.23
CA ASN A 207 7.49 2.67 -16.17
C ASN A 207 6.02 2.26 -16.04
N ARG A 208 5.41 1.82 -17.14
CA ARG A 208 4.07 1.24 -17.11
C ARG A 208 4.10 -0.03 -16.24
N GLN A 209 3.31 -0.05 -15.16
CA GLN A 209 3.17 -1.22 -14.31
C GLN A 209 2.47 -2.34 -15.10
N THR A 210 3.05 -3.53 -15.12
CA THR A 210 2.58 -4.66 -15.95
C THR A 210 1.56 -5.56 -15.24
N TYR A 211 1.30 -5.28 -13.96
CA TYR A 211 0.37 -6.00 -13.11
C TYR A 211 -0.50 -5.04 -12.31
N ARG A 212 -1.59 -5.55 -11.72
CA ARG A 212 -2.47 -4.82 -10.80
C ARG A 212 -2.89 -5.71 -9.63
N HIS A 213 -3.18 -5.10 -8.48
CA HIS A 213 -3.54 -5.82 -7.27
C HIS A 213 -4.99 -6.28 -7.26
N VAL A 214 -5.89 -5.53 -7.91
CA VAL A 214 -7.29 -5.89 -8.10
C VAL A 214 -7.63 -5.83 -9.59
N ASP A 215 -8.27 -6.88 -10.10
CA ASP A 215 -8.61 -7.05 -11.52
C ASP A 215 -10.02 -6.56 -11.86
N ASN A 216 -10.91 -6.57 -10.87
CA ASN A 216 -12.32 -6.21 -11.07
C ASN A 216 -12.90 -5.56 -9.82
N VAL A 217 -13.77 -4.57 -10.01
CA VAL A 217 -14.62 -4.01 -8.95
C VAL A 217 -16.07 -4.35 -9.30
N MET A 218 -16.77 -4.98 -8.36
CA MET A 218 -18.14 -5.45 -8.54
C MET A 218 -19.00 -4.93 -7.40
N PHE A 219 -20.08 -4.23 -7.73
CA PHE A 219 -21.09 -3.87 -6.74
C PHE A 219 -22.08 -5.02 -6.58
N GLU A 220 -22.38 -5.43 -5.34
CA GLU A 220 -23.34 -6.53 -5.09
C GLU A 220 -24.75 -6.20 -5.59
N ASN A 221 -25.13 -4.92 -5.52
CA ASN A 221 -26.44 -4.46 -5.96
C ASN A 221 -26.35 -3.08 -6.61
N ALA A 222 -26.98 -2.91 -7.76
CA ALA A 222 -27.12 -1.62 -8.44
C ALA A 222 -27.75 -0.54 -7.54
N SER A 223 -28.62 -0.91 -6.60
CA SER A 223 -29.25 0.02 -5.65
C SER A 223 -28.25 0.79 -4.78
N LEU A 224 -27.06 0.23 -4.54
CA LEU A 224 -25.99 0.91 -3.80
C LEU A 224 -25.54 2.16 -4.55
N VAL A 225 -25.26 1.99 -5.84
CA VAL A 225 -24.82 3.06 -6.73
C VAL A 225 -25.95 4.04 -6.96
N GLU A 226 -27.18 3.57 -7.21
CA GLU A 226 -28.34 4.44 -7.40
C GLU A 226 -28.58 5.34 -6.18
N ARG A 227 -28.45 4.80 -4.97
CA ARG A 227 -28.58 5.59 -3.73
C ARG A 227 -27.51 6.66 -3.62
N PHE A 228 -26.26 6.32 -3.93
CA PHE A 228 -25.15 7.26 -3.94
C PHE A 228 -25.37 8.39 -4.97
N LEU A 229 -25.86 8.05 -6.18
CA LEU A 229 -26.13 9.01 -7.24
C LEU A 229 -27.35 9.91 -6.98
N ASN A 230 -28.28 9.49 -6.14
CA ASN A 230 -29.43 10.32 -5.78
C ASN A 230 -29.03 11.65 -5.14
N TYR A 231 -27.89 11.70 -4.43
CA TYR A 231 -27.36 12.95 -3.91
C TYR A 231 -27.06 13.95 -5.05
N TRP A 232 -26.32 13.50 -6.07
CA TRP A 232 -26.01 14.34 -7.23
C TRP A 232 -27.28 14.71 -8.00
N ARG A 233 -28.22 13.79 -8.20
CA ARG A 233 -29.50 14.09 -8.88
C ARG A 233 -30.33 15.13 -8.14
N GLY A 234 -30.32 15.11 -6.80
CA GLY A 234 -31.08 16.05 -5.98
C GLY A 234 -30.42 17.42 -5.81
N THR A 235 -29.09 17.49 -5.85
CA THR A 235 -28.33 18.71 -5.49
C THR A 235 -27.54 19.32 -6.65
N GLY A 236 -27.18 18.52 -7.65
CA GLY A 236 -26.22 18.88 -8.70
C GLY A 236 -24.78 19.04 -8.21
N LEU A 237 -24.47 18.60 -6.99
CA LEU A 237 -23.15 18.69 -6.37
C LEU A 237 -22.45 17.33 -6.42
N GLN A 238 -21.12 17.34 -6.53
CA GLN A 238 -20.33 16.11 -6.57
C GLN A 238 -20.31 15.41 -5.22
N ARG A 239 -19.95 14.12 -5.21
CA ARG A 239 -19.96 13.31 -3.99
C ARG A 239 -18.80 12.33 -3.93
N ILE A 240 -18.32 12.07 -2.72
CA ILE A 240 -17.33 11.02 -2.41
C ILE A 240 -17.89 10.04 -1.38
N GLY A 241 -17.49 8.77 -1.49
CA GLY A 241 -17.81 7.72 -0.52
C GLY A 241 -16.67 6.72 -0.38
N TYR A 242 -16.61 6.06 0.78
CA TYR A 242 -15.76 4.90 1.02
C TYR A 242 -16.51 3.61 0.68
N LEU A 243 -15.83 2.72 -0.03
CA LEU A 243 -16.35 1.44 -0.47
C LEU A 243 -16.03 0.38 0.59
N TYR A 244 -17.07 -0.19 1.19
CA TYR A 244 -16.96 -1.29 2.14
C TYR A 244 -17.35 -2.60 1.45
N GLY A 245 -16.48 -3.59 1.59
CA GLY A 245 -16.56 -4.81 0.81
C GLY A 245 -15.56 -5.87 1.25
N ARG A 246 -15.34 -6.83 0.38
CA ARG A 246 -14.39 -7.93 0.58
C ARG A 246 -13.68 -8.26 -0.73
N TYR A 247 -12.51 -8.87 -0.63
CA TYR A 247 -11.79 -9.38 -1.80
C TYR A 247 -12.11 -10.86 -2.01
N GLU A 248 -12.42 -11.22 -3.23
CA GLU A 248 -12.72 -12.60 -3.64
C GLU A 248 -11.88 -13.00 -4.85
N VAL A 249 -11.76 -14.30 -5.08
CA VAL A 249 -11.11 -14.83 -6.29
C VAL A 249 -11.95 -14.46 -7.51
N HIS A 250 -11.29 -13.94 -8.54
CA HIS A 250 -11.90 -13.63 -9.84
C HIS A 250 -11.42 -14.64 -10.89
N SER A 251 -12.36 -15.38 -11.48
CA SER A 251 -12.09 -16.49 -12.40
C SER A 251 -11.73 -16.06 -13.82
N ASP A 252 -12.17 -14.88 -14.26
CA ASP A 252 -12.04 -14.46 -15.67
C ASP A 252 -10.63 -13.97 -15.99
N VAL A 253 -9.83 -13.72 -14.96
CA VAL A 253 -8.39 -13.42 -15.06
C VAL A 253 -7.63 -14.51 -14.30
N PRO A 254 -6.58 -15.12 -14.87
CA PRO A 254 -5.77 -16.11 -14.17
C PRO A 254 -5.28 -15.57 -12.83
N LEU A 255 -5.58 -16.30 -11.74
CA LEU A 255 -5.27 -15.90 -10.36
C LEU A 255 -5.75 -14.48 -10.01
N GLY A 256 -6.88 -14.06 -10.56
CA GLY A 256 -7.40 -12.71 -10.40
C GLY A 256 -8.03 -12.46 -9.04
N VAL A 257 -8.10 -11.17 -8.66
CA VAL A 257 -8.81 -10.70 -7.46
C VAL A 257 -9.91 -9.73 -7.86
N ARG A 258 -11.11 -9.91 -7.31
CA ARG A 258 -12.21 -8.93 -7.41
C ARG A 258 -12.50 -8.28 -6.06
N ALA A 259 -12.74 -6.97 -6.05
CA ALA A 259 -13.30 -6.26 -4.91
C ALA A 259 -14.84 -6.27 -5.03
N VAL A 260 -15.50 -6.96 -4.10
CA VAL A 260 -16.96 -7.05 -4.03
C VAL A 260 -17.48 -6.03 -3.03
N ILE A 261 -18.19 -5.02 -3.51
CA ILE A 261 -18.67 -3.89 -2.72
C ILE A 261 -20.09 -4.18 -2.22
N ALA A 262 -20.23 -4.17 -0.89
CA ALA A 262 -21.50 -4.41 -0.20
C ALA A 262 -22.14 -3.11 0.30
N ALA A 263 -21.34 -2.06 0.56
CA ALA A 263 -21.84 -0.78 1.04
C ALA A 263 -20.98 0.40 0.58
N ILE A 264 -21.60 1.57 0.50
CA ILE A 264 -20.94 2.86 0.31
C ILE A 264 -21.22 3.70 1.55
N TYR A 265 -20.17 4.07 2.27
CA TYR A 265 -20.25 4.98 3.41
C TYR A 265 -19.84 6.37 2.96
N GLU A 266 -20.70 7.37 3.17
CA GLU A 266 -20.43 8.76 2.81
C GLU A 266 -19.90 9.52 4.05
N PRO A 267 -18.59 9.77 4.15
CA PRO A 267 -18.03 10.54 5.27
C PRO A 267 -18.50 12.00 5.22
N PRO A 268 -18.41 12.74 6.35
CA PRO A 268 -18.58 14.19 6.38
C PRO A 268 -17.74 14.87 5.29
N GLN A 269 -18.38 15.67 4.45
CA GLN A 269 -17.75 16.31 3.30
C GLN A 269 -18.48 17.59 2.91
N GLU A 270 -17.73 18.54 2.37
CA GLU A 270 -18.25 19.72 1.68
C GLU A 270 -18.11 19.50 0.18
N SER A 271 -19.23 19.58 -0.53
CA SER A 271 -19.32 19.32 -1.96
C SER A 271 -19.70 20.58 -2.71
N THR A 272 -19.03 20.85 -3.82
CA THR A 272 -19.45 21.84 -4.82
C THR A 272 -19.71 21.14 -6.16
N LYS A 273 -19.90 21.92 -7.23
CA LYS A 273 -20.00 21.37 -8.59
C LYS A 273 -18.66 20.85 -9.12
N ASP A 274 -17.55 21.39 -8.61
CA ASP A 274 -16.21 21.20 -9.18
C ASP A 274 -15.20 20.67 -8.15
N THR A 275 -15.53 20.72 -6.85
CA THR A 275 -14.60 20.36 -5.77
C THR A 275 -15.30 19.60 -4.65
N ILE A 276 -14.55 18.72 -3.98
CA ILE A 276 -14.97 17.99 -2.79
C ILE A 276 -13.89 18.14 -1.73
N ARG A 277 -14.29 18.49 -0.51
CA ARG A 277 -13.41 18.54 0.66
C ARG A 277 -13.92 17.56 1.71
N LEU A 278 -13.13 16.52 2.00
CA LEU A 278 -13.39 15.64 3.13
C LEU A 278 -13.18 16.39 4.45
N LEU A 279 -14.07 16.17 5.40
CA LEU A 279 -14.01 16.69 6.75
C LEU A 279 -13.63 15.58 7.74
N PRO A 280 -13.14 15.92 8.95
CA PRO A 280 -12.92 14.93 10.00
C PRO A 280 -14.20 14.14 10.31
N ASP A 281 -14.07 12.81 10.42
CA ASP A 281 -15.19 11.92 10.70
C ASP A 281 -15.12 11.36 12.12
N GLU A 282 -15.94 11.91 13.02
CA GLU A 282 -16.03 11.44 14.40
C GLU A 282 -16.56 10.01 14.53
N ARG A 283 -17.22 9.49 13.48
CA ARG A 283 -17.82 8.14 13.47
C ARG A 283 -16.95 7.11 12.78
N GLU A 284 -15.77 7.48 12.26
CA GLU A 284 -14.90 6.58 11.51
C GLU A 284 -14.60 5.29 12.28
N ALA A 285 -14.21 5.40 13.56
CA ALA A 285 -13.91 4.23 14.39
C ALA A 285 -15.11 3.28 14.56
N LEU A 286 -16.32 3.84 14.71
CA LEU A 286 -17.55 3.05 14.83
C LEU A 286 -17.87 2.33 13.51
N VAL A 287 -17.68 3.00 12.38
CA VAL A 287 -17.94 2.42 11.06
C VAL A 287 -16.95 1.28 10.76
N GLU A 288 -15.68 1.45 11.13
CA GLU A 288 -14.66 0.39 11.03
C GLU A 288 -14.99 -0.82 11.92
N GLU A 289 -15.48 -0.59 13.14
CA GLU A 289 -15.93 -1.67 14.03
C GLU A 289 -17.13 -2.44 13.45
N LEU A 290 -18.14 -1.72 12.95
CA LEU A 290 -19.30 -2.32 12.29
C LEU A 290 -18.87 -3.10 11.03
N GLY A 291 -17.93 -2.54 10.25
CA GLY A 291 -17.31 -3.22 9.12
C GLY A 291 -16.73 -4.57 9.54
N ARG A 292 -15.88 -4.58 10.58
CA ARG A 292 -15.30 -5.82 11.12
C ARG A 292 -16.35 -6.83 11.58
N MET A 293 -17.41 -6.40 12.26
CA MET A 293 -18.49 -7.29 12.70
C MET A 293 -19.25 -7.93 11.53
N LEU A 294 -19.34 -7.22 10.40
CA LEU A 294 -19.98 -7.70 9.17
C LEU A 294 -18.99 -8.38 8.21
N ASN A 295 -17.72 -8.54 8.60
CA ASN A 295 -16.63 -9.02 7.74
C ASN A 295 -16.47 -8.19 6.44
N LEU A 296 -16.67 -6.88 6.56
CA LEU A 296 -16.46 -5.89 5.51
C LEU A 296 -15.29 -4.99 5.88
N TRP A 297 -14.48 -4.68 4.88
CA TRP A 297 -13.30 -3.83 5.01
C TRP A 297 -13.44 -2.63 4.08
N ARG A 298 -12.79 -1.52 4.40
CA ARG A 298 -12.67 -0.40 3.48
C ARG A 298 -11.74 -0.81 2.33
N VAL A 299 -12.32 -1.20 1.20
CA VAL A 299 -11.59 -1.77 0.04
C VAL A 299 -11.30 -0.73 -1.04
N GLY A 300 -11.89 0.45 -0.95
CA GLY A 300 -11.68 1.51 -1.92
C GLY A 300 -12.46 2.78 -1.60
N TRP A 301 -12.49 3.68 -2.58
CA TRP A 301 -13.29 4.90 -2.55
C TRP A 301 -13.93 5.14 -3.92
N ILE A 302 -15.03 5.88 -3.91
CA ILE A 302 -15.81 6.27 -5.10
C ILE A 302 -16.04 7.77 -5.07
N PHE A 303 -15.95 8.42 -6.22
CA PHE A 303 -16.31 9.82 -6.37
C PHE A 303 -17.05 10.08 -7.69
N THR A 304 -17.80 11.17 -7.75
CA THR A 304 -18.51 11.59 -8.97
C THR A 304 -17.80 12.76 -9.65
N ASP A 305 -17.78 12.71 -10.97
CA ASP A 305 -17.50 13.83 -11.86
C ASP A 305 -18.59 13.88 -12.94
N LEU A 306 -19.78 14.31 -12.51
CA LEU A 306 -20.97 14.32 -13.35
C LEU A 306 -21.38 15.75 -13.67
N ILE A 307 -21.50 16.04 -14.97
CA ILE A 307 -22.00 17.31 -15.50
C ILE A 307 -23.22 17.00 -16.34
N ALA A 308 -24.38 17.56 -15.98
CA ALA A 308 -25.60 17.37 -16.74
C ALA A 308 -25.45 17.94 -18.16
N ASP A 309 -25.90 17.17 -19.15
CA ASP A 309 -25.93 17.58 -20.56
C ASP A 309 -27.36 17.99 -20.95
N ASP A 310 -28.30 17.04 -20.96
CA ASP A 310 -29.73 17.29 -21.16
C ASP A 310 -30.53 16.71 -19.98
N VAL A 311 -30.99 17.60 -19.10
CA VAL A 311 -31.76 17.24 -17.89
C VAL A 311 -33.06 16.52 -18.24
N LYS A 312 -33.69 16.80 -19.39
CA LYS A 312 -34.95 16.16 -19.79
C LYS A 312 -34.72 14.72 -20.22
N LYS A 313 -33.56 14.42 -20.82
CA LYS A 313 -33.16 13.08 -21.25
C LYS A 313 -32.40 12.31 -20.18
N GLY A 314 -31.94 12.99 -19.12
CA GLY A 314 -31.11 12.39 -18.07
C GLY A 314 -29.69 12.08 -18.54
N THR A 315 -29.16 12.82 -19.53
CA THR A 315 -27.80 12.60 -20.07
C THR A 315 -26.75 13.43 -19.33
N VAL A 316 -25.51 12.95 -19.36
CA VAL A 316 -24.33 13.58 -18.75
C VAL A 316 -23.21 13.76 -19.76
N LYS A 317 -22.35 14.75 -19.58
CA LYS A 317 -21.25 15.02 -20.52
C LYS A 317 -20.12 13.99 -20.39
N HIS A 318 -19.54 13.61 -21.52
CA HIS A 318 -18.31 12.79 -21.59
C HIS A 318 -17.04 13.64 -21.45
N VAL A 319 -16.71 14.05 -20.22
CA VAL A 319 -15.59 14.98 -19.96
C VAL A 319 -14.23 14.30 -19.79
N ARG A 320 -14.22 12.98 -19.52
CA ARG A 320 -13.01 12.18 -19.29
C ARG A 320 -12.75 11.26 -20.48
N ASN A 321 -11.81 11.63 -21.35
CA ASN A 321 -11.51 10.88 -22.56
C ASN A 321 -10.05 11.09 -23.03
N ILE A 322 -9.71 10.54 -24.19
CA ILE A 322 -8.35 10.60 -24.77
C ILE A 322 -7.89 12.02 -25.13
N GLU A 323 -8.82 12.96 -25.35
CA GLU A 323 -8.53 14.36 -25.66
C GLU A 323 -8.41 15.22 -24.40
N SER A 324 -8.77 14.67 -23.23
CA SER A 324 -8.65 15.33 -21.92
C SER A 324 -7.76 14.49 -20.98
N HIS A 325 -8.36 13.89 -19.96
CA HIS A 325 -7.72 13.00 -19.00
C HIS A 325 -8.73 11.99 -18.44
N PHE A 326 -8.22 10.88 -17.91
CA PHE A 326 -9.04 9.89 -17.22
C PHE A 326 -9.10 10.13 -15.71
N LEU A 327 -7.95 10.44 -15.11
CA LEU A 327 -7.82 10.89 -13.72
C LEU A 327 -6.96 12.14 -13.70
N SER A 328 -7.34 13.11 -12.85
CA SER A 328 -6.51 14.28 -12.62
C SER A 328 -5.32 13.95 -11.71
N ALA A 329 -4.28 14.78 -11.73
CA ALA A 329 -3.14 14.66 -10.84
C ALA A 329 -3.55 14.72 -9.37
N GLN A 330 -4.53 15.56 -9.02
CA GLN A 330 -5.08 15.64 -7.65
C GLN A 330 -5.75 14.33 -7.25
N GLU A 331 -6.55 13.72 -8.14
CA GLU A 331 -7.18 12.43 -7.90
C GLU A 331 -6.17 11.30 -7.80
N CYS A 332 -5.10 11.32 -8.61
CA CYS A 332 -4.00 10.36 -8.51
C CYS A 332 -3.24 10.48 -7.19
N ILE A 333 -3.01 11.72 -6.72
CA ILE A 333 -2.39 11.98 -5.41
C ILE A 333 -3.30 11.49 -4.28
N MET A 334 -4.60 11.74 -4.37
CA MET A 334 -5.58 11.25 -3.40
C MET A 334 -5.68 9.72 -3.38
N ALA A 335 -5.69 9.08 -4.54
CA ALA A 335 -5.64 7.62 -4.67
C ALA A 335 -4.34 7.05 -4.09
N GLY A 336 -3.19 7.68 -4.36
CA GLY A 336 -1.90 7.31 -3.78
C GLY A 336 -1.90 7.47 -2.25
N TYR A 337 -2.50 8.53 -1.73
CA TYR A 337 -2.65 8.75 -0.28
C TYR A 337 -3.44 7.61 0.36
N PHE A 338 -4.61 7.26 -0.18
CA PHE A 338 -5.40 6.16 0.36
C PHE A 338 -4.70 4.81 0.19
N GLN A 339 -4.11 4.50 -0.97
CA GLN A 339 -3.37 3.26 -1.16
C GLN A 339 -2.22 3.10 -0.15
N ASN A 340 -1.55 4.19 0.24
CA ASN A 340 -0.52 4.17 1.28
C ASN A 340 -1.07 3.95 2.70
N GLN A 341 -2.33 4.32 2.97
CA GLN A 341 -2.99 4.02 4.25
C GLN A 341 -3.42 2.55 4.37
N TYR A 342 -3.67 1.89 3.24
CA TYR A 342 -4.11 0.50 3.17
C TYR A 342 -3.08 -0.37 2.45
N PRO A 343 -1.87 -0.56 3.00
CA PRO A 343 -0.81 -1.34 2.37
C PRO A 343 -1.20 -2.82 2.31
N ASN A 344 -0.84 -3.49 1.22
CA ASN A 344 -1.12 -4.90 1.00
C ASN A 344 -0.07 -5.80 1.70
N PRO A 345 -0.46 -6.66 2.66
CA PRO A 345 0.43 -7.67 3.23
C PRO A 345 1.04 -8.56 2.14
N CYS A 346 2.35 -8.79 2.18
CA CYS A 346 3.05 -9.58 1.19
C CYS A 346 4.31 -10.25 1.76
N ARG A 347 4.33 -11.58 1.78
CA ARG A 347 5.45 -12.40 2.26
C ARG A 347 6.77 -12.22 1.50
N PHE A 348 6.71 -11.75 0.25
CA PHE A 348 7.89 -11.52 -0.60
C PHE A 348 8.51 -10.13 -0.41
N SER A 349 7.88 -9.28 0.40
CA SER A 349 8.41 -7.96 0.73
C SER A 349 9.26 -8.02 2.00
N PRO A 350 10.49 -7.48 2.01
CA PRO A 350 11.32 -7.43 3.21
C PRO A 350 10.71 -6.64 4.37
N ASN A 351 9.85 -5.65 4.07
CA ASN A 351 9.12 -4.88 5.08
C ASN A 351 7.74 -5.48 5.39
N GLY A 352 7.36 -6.56 4.68
CA GLY A 352 6.12 -7.26 4.89
C GLY A 352 4.91 -6.78 4.09
N TYR A 353 5.04 -5.68 3.35
CA TYR A 353 3.97 -5.07 2.58
C TYR A 353 4.43 -4.71 1.17
N PHE A 354 3.56 -4.83 0.17
CA PHE A 354 3.88 -4.44 -1.20
C PHE A 354 2.66 -3.97 -1.99
N GLY A 355 2.66 -2.68 -2.34
CA GLY A 355 1.56 -2.01 -3.02
C GLY A 355 0.28 -1.99 -2.16
N SER A 356 -0.88 -1.95 -2.82
CA SER A 356 -2.18 -1.87 -2.15
C SER A 356 -3.29 -2.47 -3.01
N LYS A 357 -4.27 -3.14 -2.38
CA LYS A 357 -5.51 -3.56 -3.04
C LYS A 357 -6.60 -2.47 -3.03
N PHE A 358 -6.31 -1.29 -2.47
CA PHE A 358 -7.30 -0.22 -2.36
C PHE A 358 -7.64 0.33 -3.75
N VAL A 359 -8.93 0.31 -4.11
CA VAL A 359 -9.41 0.72 -5.44
C VAL A 359 -9.97 2.13 -5.45
N THR A 360 -9.90 2.77 -6.61
CA THR A 360 -10.49 4.08 -6.89
C THR A 360 -11.57 3.91 -7.93
N VAL A 361 -12.79 4.39 -7.68
CA VAL A 361 -13.91 4.35 -8.65
C VAL A 361 -14.33 5.77 -9.00
N CYS A 362 -14.30 6.12 -10.27
CA CYS A 362 -14.78 7.39 -10.79
C CYS A 362 -16.14 7.18 -11.46
N VAL A 363 -17.16 7.94 -11.08
CA VAL A 363 -18.45 7.97 -11.77
C VAL A 363 -18.49 9.18 -12.70
N THR A 364 -18.56 8.95 -14.01
CA THR A 364 -18.50 9.99 -15.05
C THR A 364 -19.48 9.66 -16.19
N GLY A 365 -19.60 10.53 -17.20
CA GLY A 365 -20.28 10.22 -18.46
C GLY A 365 -19.42 9.39 -19.41
N ASP A 366 -20.01 8.41 -20.09
CA ASP A 366 -19.38 7.63 -21.16
C ASP A 366 -19.53 8.27 -22.55
N ASP A 367 -19.03 7.59 -23.59
CA ASP A 367 -19.12 8.03 -25.00
C ASP A 367 -20.55 8.12 -25.56
N LYS A 368 -21.54 7.64 -24.83
CA LYS A 368 -22.98 7.73 -25.13
C LYS A 368 -23.69 8.73 -24.23
N ASN A 369 -22.95 9.55 -23.48
CA ASN A 369 -23.47 10.51 -22.52
C ASN A 369 -24.35 9.85 -21.44
N GLN A 370 -24.04 8.61 -21.06
CA GLN A 370 -24.68 7.86 -19.98
C GLN A 370 -23.76 7.80 -18.76
N VAL A 371 -24.37 7.71 -17.58
CA VAL A 371 -23.60 7.56 -16.33
C VAL A 371 -22.91 6.20 -16.35
N HIS A 372 -21.59 6.22 -16.17
CA HIS A 372 -20.72 5.06 -16.16
C HIS A 372 -19.73 5.12 -15.00
N MET A 373 -19.16 3.97 -14.63
CA MET A 373 -18.19 3.83 -13.56
C MET A 373 -16.89 3.24 -14.07
N GLU A 374 -15.79 3.91 -13.78
CA GLU A 374 -14.45 3.49 -14.17
C GLU A 374 -13.61 3.16 -12.93
N GLY A 375 -12.98 1.98 -12.92
CA GLY A 375 -12.14 1.50 -11.82
C GLY A 375 -10.65 1.69 -12.09
N TYR A 376 -9.94 2.25 -11.12
CA TYR A 376 -8.52 2.58 -11.20
C TYR A 376 -7.74 2.16 -9.94
N GLN A 377 -6.44 1.98 -10.10
CA GLN A 377 -5.44 1.97 -9.03
C GLN A 377 -4.22 2.73 -9.53
N VAL A 378 -3.58 3.52 -8.66
CA VAL A 378 -2.30 4.13 -8.99
C VAL A 378 -1.17 3.13 -8.81
N SER A 379 -0.12 3.28 -9.62
CA SER A 379 1.06 2.41 -9.56
C SER A 379 1.81 2.54 -8.23
N ASN A 380 2.60 1.52 -7.88
CA ASN A 380 3.48 1.58 -6.71
C ASN A 380 4.49 2.74 -6.79
N GLN A 381 4.88 3.17 -7.99
CA GLN A 381 5.72 4.35 -8.20
C GLN A 381 5.01 5.63 -7.79
N CYS A 382 3.73 5.78 -8.15
CA CYS A 382 2.91 6.91 -7.72
C CYS A 382 2.68 6.88 -6.20
N MET A 383 2.39 5.70 -5.61
CA MET A 383 2.31 5.54 -4.15
C MET A 383 3.56 6.06 -3.46
N ALA A 384 4.75 5.67 -3.92
CA ALA A 384 6.02 6.11 -3.34
C ALA A 384 6.24 7.63 -3.45
N LEU A 385 5.98 8.21 -4.63
CA LEU A 385 6.09 9.66 -4.84
C LEU A 385 5.13 10.46 -3.95
N VAL A 386 3.90 9.97 -3.75
CA VAL A 386 2.91 10.62 -2.88
C VAL A 386 3.31 10.48 -1.40
N ARG A 387 3.67 9.28 -0.95
CA ARG A 387 4.09 9.02 0.44
C ARG A 387 5.30 9.86 0.84
N ASP A 388 6.21 10.07 -0.10
CA ASP A 388 7.45 10.79 0.14
C ASP A 388 7.34 12.28 -0.24
N GLY A 389 6.12 12.75 -0.56
CA GLY A 389 5.82 14.17 -0.77
C GLY A 389 6.52 14.79 -1.98
N CYS A 390 6.82 13.99 -3.00
CA CYS A 390 7.54 14.43 -4.19
C CYS A 390 6.62 14.98 -5.29
N LEU A 391 5.32 14.66 -5.25
CA LEU A 391 4.36 14.97 -6.31
C LEU A 391 3.26 15.92 -5.81
N VAL A 392 2.98 16.98 -6.56
CA VAL A 392 1.88 17.94 -6.32
C VAL A 392 1.04 18.11 -7.59
N PRO A 393 -0.26 18.45 -7.48
CA PRO A 393 -1.09 18.72 -8.65
C PRO A 393 -0.62 20.01 -9.35
N THR A 394 -0.87 20.11 -10.65
CA THR A 394 -0.73 21.39 -11.37
C THR A 394 -2.07 22.14 -11.37
N LYS A 395 -2.02 23.45 -11.63
CA LYS A 395 -3.20 24.33 -11.58
C LYS A 395 -4.01 24.30 -12.87
N ASP A 396 -3.34 24.40 -14.01
CA ASP A 396 -3.98 24.65 -15.32
C ASP A 396 -3.91 23.44 -16.27
N ALA A 397 -3.30 22.33 -15.83
CA ALA A 397 -3.12 21.11 -16.62
C ALA A 397 -3.46 19.85 -15.78
N PRO A 398 -4.75 19.57 -15.51
CA PRO A 398 -5.16 18.50 -14.59
C PRO A 398 -4.56 17.12 -14.92
N GLU A 399 -4.19 16.86 -16.17
CA GLU A 399 -3.51 15.66 -16.64
C GLU A 399 -2.03 15.54 -16.24
N LEU A 400 -1.40 16.63 -15.77
CA LEU A 400 0.01 16.70 -15.40
C LEU A 400 0.19 16.84 -13.88
N GLY A 401 1.09 16.04 -13.32
CA GLY A 401 1.61 16.18 -11.95
C GLY A 401 2.99 16.82 -11.95
N TYR A 402 3.24 17.72 -11.00
CA TYR A 402 4.53 18.40 -10.85
C TYR A 402 5.38 17.72 -9.79
N VAL A 403 6.62 17.39 -10.14
CA VAL A 403 7.62 16.89 -9.19
C VAL A 403 8.31 18.10 -8.57
N ILE A 404 8.21 18.23 -7.25
CA ILE A 404 8.78 19.40 -6.57
C ILE A 404 10.30 19.38 -6.60
N GLU A 405 10.90 20.56 -6.60
CA GLU A 405 12.35 20.70 -6.51
C GLU A 405 12.88 20.33 -5.12
N SER A 406 14.13 19.87 -5.08
CA SER A 406 14.82 19.62 -3.81
C SER A 406 15.00 20.91 -3.03
N THR A 407 14.80 20.83 -1.71
CA THR A 407 15.04 21.93 -0.77
C THR A 407 15.92 21.46 0.39
N ASP A 408 16.42 22.39 1.20
CA ASP A 408 17.15 22.07 2.43
C ASP A 408 16.40 21.13 3.39
N LYS A 409 15.06 21.09 3.28
CA LYS A 409 14.20 20.24 4.11
C LYS A 409 13.95 18.87 3.50
N GLN A 410 13.94 18.77 2.17
CA GLN A 410 13.54 17.56 1.46
C GLN A 410 14.34 17.42 0.16
N TYR A 411 15.09 16.33 0.08
CA TYR A 411 15.67 15.88 -1.19
C TYR A 411 14.58 15.17 -2.02
N VAL A 412 14.54 15.47 -3.31
CA VAL A 412 13.67 14.82 -4.30
C VAL A 412 14.55 14.26 -5.41
N PRO A 413 14.48 12.93 -5.69
CA PRO A 413 15.26 12.33 -6.77
C PRO A 413 14.73 12.78 -8.14
N ASP A 414 15.60 12.74 -9.14
CA ASP A 414 15.18 12.96 -10.53
C ASP A 414 14.12 11.93 -10.94
N VAL A 415 13.06 12.39 -11.60
CA VAL A 415 11.97 11.56 -12.09
C VAL A 415 11.93 11.61 -13.61
N PHE A 416 12.19 10.47 -14.24
CA PHE A 416 12.14 10.28 -15.69
C PHE A 416 10.89 9.48 -16.06
N TYR A 417 10.41 9.62 -17.30
CA TYR A 417 9.38 8.74 -17.84
C TYR A 417 9.70 8.37 -19.28
N LYS A 418 9.26 7.20 -19.73
CA LYS A 418 9.55 6.71 -21.07
C LYS A 418 8.46 7.12 -22.05
N LEU A 419 8.83 7.94 -23.05
CA LEU A 419 8.01 8.19 -24.22
C LEU A 419 8.22 7.07 -25.25
N ILE A 420 7.14 6.38 -25.60
CA ILE A 420 7.14 5.49 -26.77
C ILE A 420 6.77 6.37 -27.97
N LYS A 421 7.76 6.79 -28.75
CA LYS A 421 7.50 7.38 -30.06
C LYS A 421 6.92 6.30 -30.95
N LEU A 422 5.62 6.37 -31.22
CA LEU A 422 5.03 5.69 -32.36
C LEU A 422 5.73 6.24 -33.60
N ARG A 423 6.44 5.39 -34.35
CA ARG A 423 7.03 5.79 -35.63
C ARG A 423 5.88 6.27 -36.53
N GLY A 424 5.71 7.59 -36.71
CA GLY A 424 4.86 8.14 -37.78
C GLY A 424 3.86 9.25 -37.46
N SER A 425 3.87 9.92 -36.30
CA SER A 425 3.00 11.12 -36.14
C SER A 425 3.66 12.20 -35.29
N TYR A 426 4.12 13.26 -35.96
CA TYR A 426 4.47 14.53 -35.33
C TYR A 426 3.17 15.30 -35.02
N ARG A 427 2.87 15.45 -33.74
CA ARG A 427 2.28 16.69 -33.21
C ARG A 427 3.07 17.03 -31.96
N ALA A 428 4.09 17.86 -32.13
CA ALA A 428 4.65 18.60 -31.02
C ALA A 428 3.59 19.64 -30.63
N PHE A 429 3.12 19.59 -29.39
CA PHE A 429 2.59 20.80 -28.76
C PHE A 429 3.82 21.61 -28.41
N GLU A 430 4.07 22.66 -29.19
CA GLU A 430 4.96 23.74 -28.78
C GLU A 430 4.21 24.60 -27.76
N ASP A 431 4.90 24.91 -26.67
CA ASP A 431 4.45 25.77 -25.58
C ASP A 431 4.01 27.16 -26.11
N SER A 432 2.97 27.71 -25.49
CA SER A 432 2.64 29.15 -25.49
C SER A 432 2.43 29.60 -24.06
#